data_AF-A0A5Q4ZAJ7-F1
#
_entry.id   AF-A0A5Q4ZAJ7-F1
#
_cell.length_a   1.000
_cell.length_b   1.000
_cell.length_c   1.000
_cell.angle_alpha   90.00
_cell.angle_beta   90.00
_cell.angle_gamma   90.00
#
_symmetry.space_group_name_H-M   'P 1'
#
loop_
_entity.id
_entity.type
_entity.pdbx_description
1 polymer ?
#
loop_
_entity_poly.entity_id
_entity_poly.type
_entity_poly.pdbx_seq_one_letter_code
_entity_poly.pdbx_strand_id
1 'polypeptide(L)'
;MVRSTNFLWAQFMSQKTAAKSALGMCGDLPIEAKLAEADGLGREEIVARLTHEIGCLNSALPSASPALKKEMVLLVECLCAARQVVERSVSFRNAHD
;
A
#
# COMPACT_ATOMS: atom_id res chain seq x y z
N MET A 1 0.85 31.50 14.18
CA MET A 1 -0.14 30.41 14.33
C MET A 1 -0.02 29.49 13.13
N VAL A 2 0.79 28.42 13.22
CA VAL A 2 0.92 27.42 12.15
C VAL A 2 0.02 26.24 12.53
N ARG A 3 -1.05 26.03 11.75
CA ARG A 3 -1.98 24.91 11.90
C ARG A 3 -1.22 23.63 11.54
N SER A 4 -0.98 22.79 12.55
CA SER A 4 -0.44 21.44 12.37
C SER A 4 -1.50 20.58 11.68
N THR A 5 -1.30 20.26 10.41
CA THR A 5 -2.07 19.23 9.71
C THR A 5 -1.67 17.88 10.30
N ASN A 6 -2.54 17.36 11.17
CA ASN A 6 -2.44 16.02 11.72
C ASN A 6 -2.50 15.00 10.58
N PHE A 7 -1.34 14.47 10.23
CA PHE A 7 -1.20 13.29 9.41
C PHE A 7 -1.69 12.07 10.20
N LEU A 8 -2.94 11.67 9.94
CA LEU A 8 -3.63 10.56 10.60
C LEU A 8 -2.98 9.17 10.36
N TRP A 9 -1.89 9.06 9.59
CA TRP A 9 -1.13 7.81 9.46
C TRP A 9 -0.40 7.40 10.74
N ALA A 10 -0.02 8.37 11.59
CA ALA A 10 0.75 8.08 12.81
C ALA A 10 -0.09 7.46 13.94
N GLN A 11 -1.41 7.67 13.95
CA GLN A 11 -2.26 7.25 15.07
C GLN A 11 -2.85 5.84 14.90
N PHE A 12 -2.81 5.28 13.68
CA PHE A 12 -3.30 3.91 13.43
C PHE A 12 -2.23 2.82 13.59
N MET A 13 -0.95 3.18 13.74
CA MET A 13 0.13 2.25 14.08
C MET A 13 0.32 2.15 15.60
N SER A 14 -0.80 2.00 16.33
CA SER A 14 -0.77 1.76 17.76
C SER A 14 -0.26 0.35 18.03
N GLN A 15 1.05 0.27 18.28
CA GLN A 15 1.76 -0.71 19.10
C GLN A 15 1.02 -2.03 19.39
N LYS A 16 0.81 -2.86 18.38
CA LYS A 16 0.62 -4.29 18.58
C LYS A 16 1.60 -5.05 17.72
N THR A 17 2.73 -5.36 18.36
CA THR A 17 3.71 -6.38 17.96
C THR A 17 4.37 -6.17 16.60
N ALA A 18 5.39 -5.31 16.60
CA ALA A 18 6.60 -5.55 15.81
C ALA A 18 7.30 -6.83 16.32
N ALA A 19 6.64 -7.98 16.20
CA ALA A 19 7.20 -9.27 16.50
C ALA A 19 7.86 -9.81 15.22
N LYS A 20 9.16 -9.52 15.10
CA LYS A 20 10.17 -10.32 14.41
C LYS A 20 9.76 -10.85 13.02
N SER A 21 9.99 -10.02 12.00
CA SER A 21 10.30 -10.54 10.67
C SER A 21 11.66 -11.25 10.77
N ALA A 22 11.62 -12.54 11.06
CA ALA A 22 12.74 -13.46 10.88
C ALA A 22 12.24 -14.55 9.93
N LEU A 23 12.96 -14.70 8.81
CA LEU A 23 12.79 -15.69 7.76
C LEU A 23 12.65 -17.12 8.34
N GLY A 24 11.45 -17.52 8.77
CA GLY A 24 11.25 -18.83 9.39
C GLY A 24 9.89 -19.14 10.01
N MET A 25 8.95 -18.18 10.10
CA MET A 25 7.56 -18.49 10.46
C MET A 25 6.61 -17.98 9.37
N CYS A 26 6.10 -18.92 8.57
CA CYS A 26 5.01 -18.71 7.62
C CYS A 26 3.69 -18.63 8.40
N GLY A 27 3.44 -17.52 9.08
CA GLY A 27 2.09 -17.12 9.44
C GLY A 27 1.55 -16.22 8.34
N ASP A 28 0.30 -16.39 7.93
CA ASP A 28 -0.34 -15.48 6.98
C ASP A 28 -0.31 -14.06 7.57
N LEU A 29 0.46 -13.14 6.98
CA LEU A 29 0.32 -11.74 7.38
C LEU A 29 -1.06 -11.27 6.86
N PRO A 30 -1.67 -10.26 7.50
CA PRO A 30 -3.03 -9.83 7.15
C PRO A 30 -3.18 -9.39 5.69
N ILE A 31 -2.08 -9.07 5.00
CA ILE A 31 -2.11 -8.75 3.57
C ILE A 31 -2.15 -10.00 2.68
N GLU A 32 -1.37 -11.04 2.98
CA GLU A 32 -1.41 -12.31 2.26
C GLU A 32 -2.77 -12.99 2.43
N ALA A 33 -3.35 -12.93 3.64
CA ALA A 33 -4.70 -13.41 3.89
C ALA A 33 -5.75 -12.69 3.01
N LYS A 34 -5.68 -11.36 2.91
CA LYS A 34 -6.55 -10.57 2.01
C LYS A 34 -6.32 -10.87 0.54
N LEU A 35 -5.07 -11.08 0.13
CA LEU A 35 -4.72 -11.44 -1.24
C LEU A 35 -5.20 -12.86 -1.61
N ALA A 36 -5.26 -13.75 -0.62
CA ALA A 36 -5.69 -15.14 -0.77
C ALA A 36 -7.22 -15.31 -0.79
N GLU A 37 -8.00 -14.29 -0.42
CA GLU A 37 -9.47 -14.35 -0.43
C GLU A 37 -10.01 -14.89 -1.77
N ALA A 38 -10.84 -15.93 -1.69
CA ALA A 38 -11.29 -16.72 -2.84
C ALA A 38 -11.97 -15.85 -3.90
N ASP A 39 -12.83 -14.94 -3.46
CA ASP A 39 -13.63 -14.07 -4.32
C ASP A 39 -12.85 -12.88 -4.88
N GLY A 40 -11.58 -12.71 -4.48
CA GLY A 40 -10.73 -11.61 -4.94
C GLY A 40 -11.08 -10.24 -4.34
N LEU A 41 -12.07 -10.17 -3.44
CA LEU A 41 -12.52 -8.94 -2.77
C LEU A 41 -11.38 -8.21 -2.06
N GLY A 42 -10.56 -8.92 -1.28
CA GLY A 42 -9.39 -8.32 -0.64
C GLY A 42 -8.37 -7.75 -1.62
N ARG A 43 -8.21 -8.34 -2.81
CA ARG A 43 -7.36 -7.77 -3.88
C ARG A 43 -7.96 -6.51 -4.47
N GLU A 44 -9.25 -6.53 -4.78
CA GLU A 44 -9.97 -5.35 -5.29
C GLU A 44 -9.91 -4.19 -4.29
N GLU A 45 -10.09 -4.46 -3.00
CA GLU A 45 -9.96 -3.47 -1.94
C GLU A 45 -8.55 -2.86 -1.90
N ILE A 46 -7.51 -3.69 -1.98
CA ILE A 46 -6.12 -3.22 -2.00
C ILE A 46 -5.85 -2.39 -3.26
N VAL A 47 -6.30 -2.83 -4.44
CA VAL A 47 -6.14 -2.08 -5.69
C VAL A 47 -6.88 -0.75 -5.65
N ALA A 48 -8.11 -0.72 -5.12
CA ALA A 48 -8.89 0.50 -4.96
C ALA A 48 -8.19 1.48 -4.02
N ARG A 49 -7.64 1.00 -2.91
CA ARG A 49 -6.87 1.82 -1.97
C ARG A 49 -5.60 2.39 -2.60
N LEU A 50 -4.81 1.57 -3.27
CA LEU A 50 -3.59 2.01 -3.97
C LEU A 50 -3.92 3.05 -5.05
N THR A 51 -5.01 2.83 -5.80
CA THR A 51 -5.48 3.78 -6.82
C THR A 51 -5.90 5.11 -6.22
N HIS A 52 -6.61 5.08 -5.08
CA HIS A 52 -6.98 6.29 -4.36
C HIS A 52 -5.75 7.07 -3.89
N GLU A 53 -4.77 6.40 -3.27
CA GLU A 53 -3.55 7.05 -2.77
C GLU A 53 -2.69 7.63 -3.90
N ILE A 54 -2.56 6.92 -5.03
CA ILE A 54 -1.91 7.44 -6.25
C ILE A 54 -2.63 8.71 -6.74
N GLY A 55 -3.96 8.71 -6.76
CA GLY A 55 -4.78 9.86 -7.14
C GLY A 55 -4.54 11.07 -6.22
N CYS A 56 -4.54 10.84 -4.91
CA CYS A 56 -4.25 11.87 -3.91
C CYS A 56 -2.85 12.47 -4.10
N LEU A 57 -1.82 11.64 -4.26
CA LEU A 57 -0.44 12.10 -4.46
C LEU A 57 -0.29 12.88 -5.76
N ASN A 58 -0.85 12.40 -6.87
CA ASN A 58 -0.82 13.10 -8.15
C ASN A 58 -1.56 14.44 -8.09
N SER A 59 -2.66 14.54 -7.34
CA SER A 59 -3.37 15.81 -7.15
C SER A 59 -2.58 16.82 -6.31
N ALA A 60 -1.77 16.34 -5.36
CA ALA A 60 -0.94 17.18 -4.50
C ALA A 60 0.38 17.60 -5.16
N LEU A 61 0.89 16.81 -6.11
CA LEU A 61 2.19 16.98 -6.76
C LEU A 61 2.43 18.38 -7.40
N PRO A 62 1.44 19.03 -8.05
CA PRO A 62 1.60 20.39 -8.57
C PRO A 62 1.87 21.43 -7.48
N SER A 63 1.28 21.23 -6.29
CA SER A 63 1.39 22.14 -5.13
C SER A 63 2.61 21.88 -4.25
N ALA A 64 3.33 20.78 -4.48
CA ALA A 64 4.48 20.40 -3.69
C ALA A 64 5.69 21.31 -3.93
N SER A 65 6.54 21.47 -2.91
CA SER A 65 7.80 22.18 -3.06
C SER A 65 8.74 21.43 -4.03
N PRO A 66 9.64 22.12 -4.76
CA PRO A 66 10.55 21.47 -5.71
C PRO A 66 11.39 20.34 -5.11
N ALA A 67 11.77 20.47 -3.83
CA ALA A 67 12.50 19.43 -3.11
C ALA A 67 11.66 18.17 -2.86
N LEU A 68 10.37 18.33 -2.58
CA LEU A 68 9.46 17.23 -2.28
C LEU A 68 8.92 16.53 -3.55
N LYS A 69 8.91 17.22 -4.70
CA LYS A 69 8.41 16.66 -5.96
C LYS A 69 9.12 15.37 -6.36
N LYS A 70 10.44 15.28 -6.20
CA LYS A 70 11.20 14.07 -6.57
C LYS A 70 10.78 12.86 -5.72
N GLU A 71 10.70 13.05 -4.41
CA GLU A 71 10.28 12.01 -3.47
C GLU A 71 8.82 11.58 -3.72
N MET A 72 7.94 12.53 -4.02
CA MET A 72 6.55 12.22 -4.35
C MET A 72 6.42 11.45 -5.67
N VAL A 73 7.20 11.77 -6.69
CA VAL A 73 7.24 11.00 -7.95
C VAL A 73 7.69 9.56 -7.67
N LEU A 74 8.78 9.38 -6.91
CA LEU A 74 9.28 8.05 -6.55
C LEU A 74 8.22 7.24 -5.77
N LEU A 75 7.52 7.88 -4.83
CA LEU A 75 6.46 7.24 -4.08
C LEU A 75 5.30 6.80 -5.00
N VAL A 76 4.89 7.63 -5.96
CA VAL A 76 3.87 7.28 -6.95
C VAL A 76 4.30 6.08 -7.78
N GLU A 77 5.56 6.03 -8.22
CA GLU A 77 6.11 4.88 -8.96
C GLU A 77 6.09 3.60 -8.14
N CYS A 78 6.51 3.67 -6.86
CA CYS A 78 6.45 2.54 -5.93
C CYS A 78 5.02 2.02 -5.75
N LEU A 79 4.04 2.91 -5.59
CA LEU A 79 2.63 2.53 -5.45
C LEU A 79 2.08 1.92 -6.74
N CYS A 80 2.50 2.41 -7.91
CA CYS A 80 2.13 1.82 -9.19
C CYS A 80 2.70 0.41 -9.34
N ALA A 81 3.96 0.20 -8.97
CA ALA A 81 4.59 -1.13 -8.98
C ALA A 81 3.86 -2.09 -8.02
N ALA A 82 3.56 -1.64 -6.80
CA ALA A 82 2.80 -2.43 -5.84
C ALA A 82 1.41 -2.81 -6.38
N ARG A 83 0.70 -1.88 -7.02
CA ARG A 83 -0.61 -2.15 -7.61
C ARG A 83 -0.51 -3.24 -8.70
N GLN A 84 0.49 -3.16 -9.58
CA GLN A 84 0.71 -4.17 -10.61
C GLN A 84 1.01 -5.56 -10.03
N VAL A 85 1.74 -5.64 -8.92
CA VAL A 85 1.99 -6.92 -8.23
C VAL A 85 0.69 -7.51 -7.71
N VAL A 86 -0.17 -6.69 -7.09
CA VAL A 86 -1.48 -7.14 -6.57
C VAL A 86 -2.40 -7.56 -7.71
N GLU A 87 -2.48 -6.78 -8.80
CA GLU A 87 -3.28 -7.13 -9.99
C GLU A 87 -2.84 -8.47 -10.60
N ARG A 88 -1.53 -8.74 -10.63
CA ARG A 88 -0.96 -10.00 -11.17
C ARG A 88 -1.00 -11.16 -10.19
N SER A 89 -1.33 -10.93 -8.92
CA SER A 89 -1.41 -12.00 -7.90
C SER A 89 -2.45 -13.08 -8.26
N VAL A 90 -3.47 -12.74 -9.06
CA VAL A 90 -4.48 -13.68 -9.58
C VAL A 90 -3.85 -14.76 -10.47
N SER A 91 -2.87 -14.38 -11.31
CA SER A 91 -2.23 -15.28 -12.25
C SER A 91 -1.39 -16.35 -11.56
N PHE A 92 -0.86 -16.08 -10.35
CA PHE A 92 -0.14 -17.09 -9.57
C PHE A 92 -1.07 -18.12 -8.93
N ARG A 93 -2.29 -17.72 -8.57
CA ARG A 93 -3.30 -18.63 -8.01
C ARG A 93 -3.76 -19.66 -9.05
N ASN A 94 -3.88 -19.25 -10.32
CA ASN A 94 -4.30 -20.11 -11.42
C ASN A 94 -3.17 -21.02 -11.96
N ALA A 95 -1.91 -20.80 -11.58
CA ALA A 95 -0.77 -21.59 -12.04
C ALA A 95 -0.49 -22.82 -11.15
N HIS A 96 -1.30 -23.03 -10.11
CA HIS A 96 -1.18 -24.13 -9.15
C HIS A 96 -2.29 -25.20 -9.31
N ASP A 97 -3.18 -25.06 -10.31
CA ASP A 97 -4.06 -26.13 -10.80
C ASP A 97 -3.36 -26.91 -11.94
#